data_AF-A0A1V5M4P7-F1
#
_entry.id   AF-A0A1V5M4P7-F1
#
_cell.length_a   1.000
_cell.length_b   1.000
_cell.length_c   1.000
_cell.angle_alpha   90.00
_cell.angle_beta   90.00
_cell.angle_gamma   90.00
#
_symmetry.space_group_name_H-M   'P 1'
#
loop_
_entity.id
_entity.type
_entity.pdbx_description
1 polymer ?
#
loop_
_entity_poly.entity_id
_entity_poly.type
_entity_poly.pdbx_seq_one_letter_code
_entity_poly.pdbx_strand_id
1 'polypeptide(L)'
;MDDRLRELAESRYGQTEYLRVLFELALEDNWFDLQHMIQHDMAKAILADYSYEKGLGYLNQEIFFDFWEEVIEIGWSIFCRHTGLSRERVDSALAALRQ
;
A
#
# COMPACT_ATOMS: atom_id res chain seq x y z
N MET A 1 -3.40 -14.12 -2.50
CA MET A 1 -4.55 -13.28 -2.07
C MET A 1 -5.87 -13.69 -2.73
N ASP A 2 -6.99 -13.65 -1.97
CA ASP A 2 -8.35 -13.87 -2.50
C ASP A 2 -8.92 -12.63 -3.21
N ASP A 3 -9.98 -12.80 -4.02
CA ASP A 3 -10.53 -11.69 -4.82
C ASP A 3 -11.13 -10.58 -3.95
N ARG A 4 -11.67 -10.92 -2.78
CA ARG A 4 -12.27 -9.94 -1.87
C ARG A 4 -11.20 -8.99 -1.29
N LEU A 5 -10.06 -9.51 -0.85
CA LEU A 5 -8.96 -8.70 -0.35
C LEU A 5 -8.33 -7.87 -1.47
N ARG A 6 -8.24 -8.40 -2.70
CA ARG A 6 -7.79 -7.62 -3.86
C ARG A 6 -8.71 -6.43 -4.13
N GLU A 7 -10.03 -6.65 -4.22
CA GLU A 7 -11.01 -5.58 -4.44
C GLU A 7 -10.95 -4.50 -3.34
N LEU A 8 -10.81 -4.93 -2.07
CA LEU A 8 -10.67 -4.01 -0.95
C LEU A 8 -9.39 -3.17 -1.08
N ALA A 9 -8.25 -3.81 -1.38
CA ALA A 9 -6.98 -3.11 -1.56
C ALA A 9 -7.04 -2.12 -2.73
N GLU A 10 -7.53 -2.55 -3.89
CA GLU A 10 -7.67 -1.69 -5.07
C GLU A 10 -8.59 -0.49 -4.82
N SER A 11 -9.71 -0.71 -4.12
CA SER A 11 -10.63 0.36 -3.74
C SER A 11 -9.99 1.37 -2.78
N ARG A 12 -9.25 0.90 -1.78
CA ARG A 12 -8.63 1.75 -0.75
C ARG A 12 -7.45 2.55 -1.29
N TYR A 13 -6.55 1.91 -2.02
CA TYR A 13 -5.43 2.58 -2.68
C TYR A 13 -5.87 3.46 -3.86
N GLY A 14 -6.98 3.13 -4.52
CA GLY A 14 -7.53 3.88 -5.64
C GLY A 14 -8.25 5.18 -5.27
N GLN A 15 -8.35 5.51 -3.98
CA GLN A 15 -9.03 6.72 -3.52
C GLN A 15 -8.31 7.97 -4.03
N THR A 16 -9.06 8.86 -4.71
CA THR A 16 -8.49 10.04 -5.38
C THR A 16 -7.73 10.96 -4.42
N GLU A 17 -8.28 11.24 -3.23
CA GLU A 17 -7.61 12.11 -2.26
C GLU A 17 -6.31 11.50 -1.72
N TYR A 18 -6.32 10.19 -1.46
CA TYR A 18 -5.12 9.47 -1.04
C TYR A 18 -4.04 9.51 -2.12
N LEU A 19 -4.41 9.25 -3.38
CA LEU A 19 -3.50 9.33 -4.52
C LEU A 19 -2.95 10.74 -4.75
N ARG A 20 -3.75 11.79 -4.53
CA ARG A 20 -3.28 13.17 -4.61
C ARG A 20 -2.17 13.43 -3.59
N VAL A 21 -2.36 13.01 -2.34
CA VAL A 21 -1.34 13.17 -1.29
C VAL A 21 -0.06 12.40 -1.64
N LEU A 22 -0.17 11.16 -2.12
CA LEU A 22 1.01 10.41 -2.56
C LEU A 22 1.72 11.10 -3.73
N PHE A 23 0.98 11.67 -4.68
CA PHE A 23 1.58 12.40 -5.80
C PHE A 23 2.33 13.65 -5.32
N GLU A 24 1.76 14.42 -4.38
CA GLU A 24 2.42 15.57 -3.77
C GLU A 24 3.74 15.16 -3.09
N LEU A 25 3.73 14.11 -2.27
CA LEU A 25 4.94 13.59 -1.64
C LEU A 25 5.99 13.12 -2.66
N ALA A 26 5.56 12.55 -3.79
CA ALA A 26 6.45 12.13 -4.86
C ALA A 26 7.11 13.31 -5.58
N LEU A 27 6.39 14.43 -5.75
CA LEU A 27 6.96 15.67 -6.30
C LEU A 27 8.01 16.30 -5.37
N GLU A 28 7.85 16.09 -4.07
CA GLU A 28 8.80 16.54 -3.04
C GLU A 28 9.96 15.56 -2.81
N ASP A 29 10.02 14.45 -3.57
CA ASP A 29 10.95 13.33 -3.37
C ASP A 29 10.94 12.82 -1.91
N ASN A 30 9.79 12.91 -1.22
CA ASN A 30 9.62 12.46 0.16
C ASN A 30 9.29 10.96 0.23
N TRP A 31 10.30 10.14 -0.09
CA TRP A 31 10.17 8.68 -0.19
C TRP A 31 9.89 7.98 1.14
N PHE A 32 10.33 8.57 2.26
CA PHE A 32 10.09 8.01 3.58
C PHE A 32 8.59 8.05 3.96
N ASP A 33 7.95 9.19 3.75
CA ASP A 33 6.52 9.35 4.03
C ASP A 33 5.67 8.57 3.02
N LEU A 34 6.07 8.53 1.75
CA LEU A 34 5.45 7.66 0.74
C LEU A 34 5.44 6.20 1.17
N GLN A 35 6.60 5.70 1.62
CA GLN A 35 6.72 4.33 2.10
C GLN A 35 5.80 4.09 3.30
N HIS A 36 5.79 5.01 4.27
CA HIS A 36 4.94 4.88 5.46
C HIS A 36 3.45 4.88 5.11
N MET A 37 3.00 5.79 4.24
CA MET A 37 1.60 5.90 3.87
C MET A 37 1.10 4.65 3.13
N ILE A 38 1.90 4.09 2.22
CA ILE A 38 1.51 2.89 1.47
C ILE A 38 1.65 1.66 2.35
N GLN A 39 2.83 1.43 2.92
CA GLN A 39 3.14 0.17 3.58
C GLN A 39 2.56 0.13 5.00
N HIS A 40 2.75 1.16 5.80
CA HIS A 40 2.40 1.10 7.21
C HIS A 40 0.98 1.55 7.51
N ASP A 41 0.49 2.62 6.90
CA ASP A 41 -0.84 3.13 7.22
C ASP A 41 -1.91 2.38 6.42
N MET A 42 -1.82 2.43 5.10
CA MET A 42 -2.88 1.89 4.25
C MET A 42 -2.91 0.36 4.23
N ALA A 43 -1.77 -0.33 4.05
CA ALA A 43 -1.77 -1.79 4.02
C ALA A 43 -2.25 -2.40 5.35
N LYS A 44 -1.82 -1.85 6.51
CA LYS A 44 -2.31 -2.33 7.82
C LYS A 44 -3.81 -2.09 7.98
N ALA A 45 -4.32 -0.94 7.56
CA ALA A 45 -5.75 -0.64 7.61
C ALA A 45 -6.56 -1.64 6.76
N ILE A 46 -6.11 -1.90 5.53
CA ILE A 46 -6.75 -2.89 4.63
C ILE A 46 -6.78 -4.28 5.26
N LEU A 47 -5.65 -4.75 5.79
CA LEU A 47 -5.55 -6.07 6.41
C LEU A 47 -6.35 -6.17 7.70
N ALA A 48 -6.43 -5.08 8.47
CA ALA A 48 -7.26 -5.00 9.66
C ALA A 48 -8.76 -5.08 9.32
N ASP A 49 -9.22 -4.30 8.35
CA ASP A 49 -10.60 -4.31 7.86
C ASP A 49 -10.97 -5.70 7.36
N TYR A 50 -10.10 -6.32 6.56
CA TYR A 50 -10.30 -7.68 6.06
C TYR A 50 -10.30 -8.74 7.18
N SER A 51 -9.42 -8.62 8.18
CA SER A 51 -9.42 -9.50 9.35
C SER A 51 -10.74 -9.43 10.11
N TYR A 52 -11.29 -8.22 10.27
CA TYR A 52 -12.60 -8.00 10.85
C TYR A 52 -13.73 -8.57 9.99
N GLU A 53 -13.70 -8.39 8.67
CA GLU A 53 -14.69 -8.98 7.74
C GLU A 53 -14.74 -10.51 7.84
N LYS A 54 -13.61 -11.16 8.13
CA LYS A 54 -13.52 -12.62 8.33
C LYS A 54 -13.87 -13.07 9.76
N GLY A 55 -14.15 -12.15 10.67
CA GLY A 55 -14.47 -12.45 12.07
C GLY A 55 -13.27 -12.89 12.92
N LEU A 56 -12.05 -12.59 12.48
CA LEU A 56 -10.80 -13.01 13.13
C LEU A 56 -10.21 -11.98 14.11
N GLY A 57 -10.93 -10.88 14.33
CA GLY A 57 -10.49 -9.74 15.15
C GLY A 57 -9.65 -8.73 14.37
N TYR A 58 -9.18 -7.69 15.06
CA TYR A 58 -8.33 -6.65 14.45
C TYR A 58 -6.96 -7.22 14.10
N LEU A 59 -6.53 -6.98 12.85
CA LEU A 59 -5.18 -7.26 12.37
C LEU A 59 -4.69 -8.66 12.78
N ASN A 60 -5.42 -9.68 12.34
CA ASN A 60 -5.08 -11.07 12.63
C ASN A 60 -3.67 -11.38 12.10
N GLN A 61 -2.86 -12.08 12.91
CA GLN A 61 -1.44 -12.30 12.58
C GLN A 61 -1.25 -13.17 11.33
N GLU A 62 -2.07 -14.20 11.13
CA GLU A 62 -1.97 -15.09 9.97
C GLU A 62 -2.30 -14.30 8.69
N ILE A 63 -3.44 -13.58 8.67
CA ILE A 63 -3.79 -12.68 7.56
C ILE A 63 -2.68 -11.66 7.29
N PHE A 64 -2.11 -11.08 8.36
CA PHE A 64 -1.05 -10.11 8.23
C PHE A 64 0.16 -10.71 7.52
N PHE A 65 0.68 -11.83 8.02
CA PHE A 65 1.88 -12.44 7.44
C PHE A 65 1.65 -13.03 6.04
N ASP A 66 0.45 -13.56 5.78
CA ASP A 66 0.14 -14.21 4.50
C ASP A 66 -0.05 -13.21 3.36
N PHE A 67 -0.55 -12.00 3.66
CA PHE A 67 -0.97 -11.06 2.61
C PHE A 67 -0.26 -9.70 2.62
N TRP A 68 0.63 -9.44 3.59
CA TRP A 68 1.34 -8.16 3.71
C TRP A 68 1.99 -7.69 2.41
N GLU A 69 2.83 -8.54 1.81
CA GLU A 69 3.58 -8.20 0.61
C GLU A 69 2.65 -8.00 -0.60
N GLU A 70 1.64 -8.85 -0.76
CA GLU A 70 0.67 -8.76 -1.86
C GLU A 70 -0.16 -7.47 -1.81
N VAL A 71 -0.61 -7.05 -0.61
CA VAL A 71 -1.37 -5.81 -0.44
C VAL A 71 -0.49 -4.58 -0.70
N ILE A 72 0.78 -4.61 -0.28
CA ILE A 72 1.73 -3.54 -0.56
C ILE A 72 2.01 -3.42 -2.07
N GLU A 73 2.14 -4.54 -2.78
CA GLU A 73 2.38 -4.54 -4.22
C GLU A 73 1.24 -3.86 -4.99
N ILE A 74 -0.01 -4.10 -4.59
CA ILE A 74 -1.17 -3.38 -5.16
C ILE A 74 -1.00 -1.86 -4.97
N GLY A 75 -0.64 -1.43 -3.77
CA GLY A 75 -0.42 -0.01 -3.46
C GLY A 75 0.61 0.64 -4.39
N TRP A 76 1.78 0.00 -4.54
CA TRP A 76 2.83 0.50 -5.43
C TRP A 76 2.43 0.47 -6.91
N SER A 77 1.73 -0.56 -7.35
CA SER A 77 1.24 -0.66 -8.73
C SER A 77 0.24 0.47 -9.06
N ILE A 78 -0.71 0.74 -8.16
CA ILE A 78 -1.67 1.83 -8.32
C ILE A 78 -0.96 3.19 -8.29
N PHE A 79 -0.05 3.39 -7.35
CA PHE A 79 0.75 4.61 -7.27
C PHE A 79 1.56 4.85 -8.56
N CYS A 80 2.27 3.84 -9.08
CA CYS A 80 3.03 3.95 -10.33
C CYS A 80 2.12 4.29 -11.51
N ARG A 81 0.95 3.64 -11.61
CA ARG A 81 -0.03 3.93 -12.67
C ARG A 81 -0.59 5.36 -12.57
N HIS A 82 -0.80 5.87 -11.36
CA HIS A 82 -1.31 7.22 -11.13
C HIS A 82 -0.27 8.30 -11.45
N THR A 83 0.98 8.08 -11.03
CA THR A 83 2.06 9.07 -11.12
C THR A 83 2.86 8.98 -12.43
N GLY A 84 2.79 7.85 -13.14
CA GLY A 84 3.63 7.56 -14.31
C GLY A 84 5.07 7.17 -13.95
N LEU A 85 5.41 7.03 -12.67
CA LEU A 85 6.72 6.58 -12.24
C LEU A 85 6.91 5.09 -12.57
N SER A 86 8.14 4.72 -12.94
CA SER A 86 8.48 3.31 -13.15
C SER A 86 8.66 2.59 -11.82
N ARG A 87 8.33 1.29 -11.81
CA ARG A 87 8.57 0.41 -10.66
C ARG A 87 10.05 0.41 -10.23
N GLU A 88 10.95 0.40 -11.21
CA GLU A 88 12.40 0.46 -10.99
C GLU A 88 12.85 1.72 -10.21
N ARG A 89 12.25 2.88 -10.50
CA ARG A 89 12.55 4.11 -9.75
C ARG A 89 12.08 4.01 -8.31
N VAL A 90 10.86 3.51 -8.09
CA VAL A 90 10.31 3.30 -6.75
C VAL A 90 11.20 2.35 -5.96
N ASP A 91 11.55 1.21 -6.54
CA ASP A 91 12.37 0.19 -5.86
C ASP A 91 13.77 0.73 -5.52
N SER A 92 14.36 1.51 -6.42
CA SER A 92 15.65 2.16 -6.18
C SER A 92 15.59 3.14 -5.01
N ALA A 93 14.53 3.96 -4.93
CA ALA A 93 14.33 4.90 -3.84
C ALA A 93 14.06 4.19 -2.51
N LEU A 94 13.23 3.14 -2.50
CA LEU A 94 12.96 2.33 -1.32
C LEU A 94 14.20 1.58 -0.83
N ALA A 95 15.05 1.11 -1.73
CA ALA A 95 16.31 0.48 -1.37
C ALA A 95 17.27 1.46 -0.66
N ALA A 96 17.28 2.73 -1.09
CA ALA A 96 18.10 3.77 -0.47
C ALA A 96 17.68 4.09 0.97
N LEU A 97 16.39 3.94 1.32
CA LEU A 97 15.89 4.15 2.69
C LEU A 97 16.30 3.07 3.70
N ARG A 98 16.77 1.91 3.22
CA ARG A 98 17.20 0.79 4.07
C ARG A 98 18.67 0.90 4.49
N GLN A 99 19.42 1.86 3.94
CA GLN A 99 20.81 2.15 4.25
C GLN A 99 20.92 3.25 5.31
#